data_AF-A0A5C7ZHE6-F1
#
_entry.id   AF-A0A5C7ZHE6-F1
#
_cell.length_a   1.000
_cell.length_b   1.000
_cell.length_c   1.000
_cell.angle_alpha   90.00
_cell.angle_beta   90.00
_cell.angle_gamma   90.00
#
_symmetry.space_group_name_H-M   'P 1'
#
loop_
_entity.id
_entity.type
_entity.pdbx_description
1 polymer ?
#
loop_
_entity_poly.entity_id
_entity_poly.type
_entity_poly.pdbx_seq_one_letter_code
_entity_poly.pdbx_strand_id
1 'polypeptide(L)'
;MPTLEVYSRRLLRALCTLMFVVLTGCAGDGLRPTVGQPAEPGPGAALSYYQALQRMTPAELSRERSILTAVPQTPFTQLRMAMLLGSGRIAPDLPRAQQILDSLLKSVEPSAASFQPIARVLADNYAERLKLEAQVERQSQLAKEAQRRQQELQEKLDGLAGIERSLTVRPRQQRLPAGKGEGR
;
A
#
# COMPACT_ATOMS: atom_id res chain seq x y z
N MET A 1 50.63 -24.28 5.41
CA MET A 1 50.34 -22.84 5.32
C MET A 1 48.83 -22.62 5.08
N PRO A 2 47.98 -22.54 6.12
CA PRO A 2 46.58 -22.12 5.95
C PRO A 2 46.22 -20.99 6.93
N THR A 3 46.44 -19.71 6.59
CA THR A 3 46.29 -18.64 7.60
C THR A 3 45.68 -17.31 7.13
N LEU A 4 44.90 -17.27 6.03
CA LEU A 4 44.19 -16.04 5.64
C LEU A 4 42.67 -16.22 5.55
N GLU A 5 42.18 -17.29 4.94
CA GLU A 5 40.73 -17.49 4.81
C GLU A 5 40.02 -17.72 6.15
N VAL A 6 40.63 -18.50 7.06
CA VAL A 6 40.03 -18.82 8.36
C VAL A 6 39.88 -17.57 9.23
N TYR A 7 40.84 -16.65 9.12
CA TYR A 7 40.81 -15.39 9.87
C TYR A 7 39.71 -14.47 9.36
N SER A 8 39.54 -14.35 8.03
CA SER A 8 38.48 -13.53 7.42
C SER A 8 37.07 -14.00 7.80
N ARG A 9 36.83 -15.31 7.84
CA ARG A 9 35.53 -15.89 8.23
C ARG A 9 35.23 -15.75 9.72
N ARG A 10 36.26 -15.80 10.58
CA ARG A 10 36.11 -15.56 12.02
C ARG A 10 35.89 -14.08 12.32
N LEU A 11 36.58 -13.19 11.61
CA LEU A 11 36.40 -11.75 11.71
C LEU A 11 35.00 -11.33 11.23
N LEU A 12 34.54 -11.87 10.10
CA LEU A 12 33.19 -11.60 9.58
C LEU A 12 32.10 -12.12 10.51
N ARG A 13 32.27 -13.30 11.10
CA ARG A 13 31.33 -13.84 12.10
C ARG A 13 31.31 -13.01 13.38
N ALA A 14 32.49 -12.58 13.87
CA ALA A 14 32.59 -11.71 15.04
C ALA A 14 31.95 -10.33 14.79
N LEU A 15 32.14 -9.78 13.58
CA LEU A 15 31.56 -8.50 13.18
C LEU A 15 30.04 -8.59 13.03
N CYS A 16 29.51 -9.69 12.49
CA CYS A 16 28.06 -9.96 12.45
C CYS A 16 27.46 -10.13 13.85
N THR A 17 28.14 -10.81 14.78
CA THR A 17 27.65 -10.92 16.17
C THR A 17 27.71 -9.59 16.91
N LEU A 18 28.71 -8.75 16.63
CA LEU A 18 28.83 -7.42 17.22
C LEU A 18 27.76 -6.45 16.70
N MET A 19 27.37 -6.55 15.43
CA MET A 19 26.23 -5.82 14.86
C MET A 19 24.89 -6.20 15.53
N PHE A 20 24.67 -7.48 15.86
CA PHE A 20 23.45 -7.92 16.56
C PHE A 20 23.33 -7.37 17.99
N VAL A 21 24.46 -7.16 18.69
CA VAL A 21 24.46 -6.66 20.08
C VAL A 21 24.15 -5.16 20.16
N VAL A 22 24.46 -4.38 19.10
CA VAL A 22 24.18 -2.93 19.07
C VAL A 22 22.69 -2.62 18.83
N LEU A 23 21.88 -3.58 18.37
CA LEU A 23 20.44 -3.41 18.15
C LEU A 23 19.57 -3.63 19.40
N THR A 24 20.13 -4.15 20.49
CA THR A 24 19.46 -4.24 21.81
C THR A 24 19.88 -3.08 22.69
N GLY A 25 19.45 -1.87 22.32
CA GLY A 25 19.88 -0.64 22.99
C GLY A 25 18.93 0.54 22.88
N CYS A 26 17.63 0.29 22.70
CA CYS A 26 16.58 1.28 22.91
C CYS A 26 15.50 0.67 23.80
N ALA A 27 15.84 0.37 25.05
CA ALA A 27 14.83 0.42 26.11
C ALA A 27 14.49 1.90 26.30
N GLY A 28 13.62 2.41 25.42
CA GLY A 28 12.89 3.62 25.70
C GLY A 28 12.01 3.33 26.90
N ASP A 29 12.48 3.74 28.08
CA ASP A 29 11.64 4.05 29.24
C ASP A 29 10.75 5.25 28.86
N GLY A 30 9.86 4.99 27.91
CA GLY A 30 8.83 5.93 27.48
C GLY A 30 7.74 5.85 28.52
N LEU A 31 7.68 6.88 29.36
CA LEU A 31 6.61 7.23 30.29
C LEU A 31 5.40 6.30 30.17
N ARG A 32 5.34 5.31 31.06
CA ARG A 32 4.11 4.56 31.32
C ARG A 32 3.05 5.61 31.68
N PRO A 33 2.02 5.83 30.85
CA PRO A 33 0.96 6.74 31.22
C PRO A 33 0.33 6.19 32.50
N THR A 34 0.10 7.04 33.48
CA THR A 34 -0.62 6.69 34.70
C THR A 34 -1.99 6.14 34.31
N VAL A 35 -2.08 4.81 34.25
CA VAL A 35 -3.33 4.07 34.09
C VAL A 35 -4.17 4.40 35.32
N GLY A 36 -5.16 5.28 35.18
CA GLY A 36 -6.01 5.67 36.30
C GLY A 36 -6.90 6.88 36.09
N GLN A 37 -6.67 7.73 35.09
CA GLN A 37 -7.65 8.75 34.72
C GLN A 37 -8.54 8.25 33.58
N PRO A 38 -9.89 8.32 33.70
CA PRO A 38 -10.73 8.28 32.52
C PRO A 38 -10.20 9.35 31.57
N ALA A 39 -9.84 8.95 30.34
CA ALA A 39 -9.23 9.87 29.39
C ALA A 39 -10.23 10.98 29.05
N GLU A 40 -10.10 12.11 29.73
CA GLU A 40 -10.88 13.31 29.44
C GLU A 40 -10.70 13.65 27.96
N PRO A 41 -11.76 14.06 27.25
CA PRO A 41 -11.69 14.39 25.84
C PRO A 41 -10.70 15.55 25.65
N GLY A 42 -9.58 15.26 25.00
CA GLY A 42 -8.52 16.24 24.79
C GLY A 42 -7.53 15.82 23.69
N PRO A 43 -6.64 16.74 23.27
CA PRO A 43 -5.71 16.51 22.16
C PRO A 43 -4.81 15.29 22.37
N GLY A 44 -4.33 15.08 23.61
CA GLY A 44 -3.52 13.90 23.96
C GLY A 44 -4.28 12.58 23.81
N ALA A 45 -5.54 12.55 24.23
CA ALA A 45 -6.41 11.38 24.08
C ALA A 45 -6.68 11.06 22.60
N ALA A 46 -6.78 12.08 21.75
CA ALA A 46 -6.92 11.93 20.30
C ALA A 46 -5.69 11.27 19.67
N LEU A 47 -4.49 11.69 20.07
CA LEU A 47 -3.23 11.11 19.59
C LEU A 47 -3.04 9.67 20.09
N SER A 48 -3.36 9.39 21.36
CA SER A 48 -3.31 8.02 21.88
C SER A 48 -4.30 7.12 21.14
N TYR A 49 -5.48 7.64 20.79
CA TYR A 49 -6.46 6.92 19.99
C TYR A 49 -5.92 6.59 18.59
N TYR A 50 -5.30 7.56 17.92
CA TYR A 50 -4.66 7.35 16.62
C TYR A 50 -3.60 6.24 16.66
N GLN A 51 -2.78 6.21 17.72
CA GLN A 51 -1.78 5.15 17.91
C GLN A 51 -2.44 3.79 18.18
N ALA A 52 -3.53 3.75 18.95
CA ALA A 52 -4.26 2.52 19.23
C ALA A 52 -4.88 1.92 17.95
N LEU A 53 -5.41 2.76 17.04
CA LEU A 53 -5.96 2.32 15.75
C LEU A 53 -4.95 1.49 14.93
N GLN A 54 -3.65 1.79 15.01
CA GLN A 54 -2.61 1.07 14.26
C GLN A 54 -2.41 -0.38 14.75
N ARG A 55 -2.83 -0.68 15.98
CA ARG A 55 -2.68 -2.00 16.61
C ARG A 55 -3.95 -2.84 16.52
N MET A 56 -5.08 -2.23 16.13
CA MET A 56 -6.36 -2.93 16.01
C MET A 56 -6.39 -3.84 14.77
N THR A 57 -7.04 -4.98 14.94
CA THR A 57 -7.38 -5.92 13.88
C THR A 57 -8.54 -5.40 13.03
N PRO A 58 -8.79 -6.00 11.85
CA PRO A 58 -9.92 -5.60 11.04
C PRO A 58 -11.29 -5.74 11.75
N ALA A 59 -11.49 -6.80 12.53
CA ALA A 59 -12.74 -6.98 13.26
C ALA A 59 -12.94 -5.94 14.38
N GLU A 60 -11.86 -5.44 14.97
CA GLU A 60 -11.92 -4.42 16.02
C GLU A 60 -12.22 -3.04 15.46
N LEU A 61 -11.63 -2.66 14.33
CA LEU A 61 -11.93 -1.36 13.69
C LEU A 61 -13.38 -1.29 13.19
N SER A 62 -13.97 -2.40 12.72
CA SER A 62 -15.38 -2.40 12.33
C SER A 62 -16.32 -2.24 13.52
N ARG A 63 -16.01 -2.87 14.66
CA ARG A 63 -16.71 -2.66 15.95
C ARG A 63 -16.53 -1.24 16.47
N GLU A 64 -15.31 -0.71 16.41
CA GLU A 64 -15.04 0.67 16.84
C GLU A 64 -15.85 1.67 15.99
N ARG A 65 -15.96 1.43 14.68
CA ARG A 65 -16.81 2.24 13.80
C ARG A 65 -18.27 2.21 14.25
N SER A 66 -18.83 1.03 14.57
CA SER A 66 -20.23 0.93 15.01
C SER A 66 -20.45 1.63 16.36
N ILE A 67 -19.49 1.51 17.28
CA ILE A 67 -19.51 2.25 18.56
C ILE A 67 -19.52 3.75 18.31
N LEU A 68 -18.59 4.28 17.52
CA LEU A 68 -18.51 5.72 17.25
C LEU A 68 -19.72 6.28 16.51
N THR A 69 -20.44 5.47 15.73
CA THR A 69 -21.72 5.89 15.13
C THR A 69 -22.87 5.93 16.12
N ALA A 70 -22.83 5.12 17.18
CA ALA A 70 -23.89 5.04 18.19
C ALA A 70 -23.76 6.10 19.30
N VAL A 71 -22.54 6.62 19.51
CA VAL A 71 -22.25 7.65 20.52
C VAL A 71 -22.58 9.05 19.99
N PRO A 72 -22.97 10.02 20.85
CA PRO A 72 -23.16 11.41 20.43
C PRO A 72 -21.97 11.99 19.67
N GLN A 73 -22.28 12.74 18.61
CA GLN A 73 -21.29 13.30 17.68
C GLN A 73 -20.68 14.60 18.23
N THR A 74 -19.92 14.47 19.32
CA THR A 74 -19.07 15.55 19.84
C THR A 74 -17.87 15.81 18.91
N PRO A 75 -17.21 16.98 18.98
CA PRO A 75 -15.99 17.23 18.18
C PRO A 75 -14.91 16.17 18.38
N PHE A 76 -14.78 15.63 19.59
CA PHE A 76 -13.85 14.55 19.88
C PHE A 76 -14.26 13.23 19.18
N THR A 77 -15.54 12.85 19.24
CA THR A 77 -16.07 11.67 18.54
C THR A 77 -15.92 11.81 17.03
N GLN A 78 -16.19 12.99 16.48
CA GLN A 78 -16.04 13.29 15.05
C GLN A 78 -14.58 13.18 14.60
N LEU A 79 -13.65 13.73 15.38
CA LEU A 79 -12.22 13.59 15.11
C LEU A 79 -11.78 12.12 15.13
N ARG A 80 -12.22 11.34 16.13
CA ARG A 80 -11.95 9.88 16.19
C ARG A 80 -12.52 9.14 14.98
N MET A 81 -13.73 9.47 14.57
CA MET A 81 -14.34 8.90 13.36
C MET A 81 -13.50 9.21 12.11
N ALA A 82 -13.06 10.46 11.94
CA ALA A 82 -12.20 10.84 10.81
C ALA A 82 -10.86 10.06 10.82
N MET A 83 -10.22 9.93 11.98
CA MET A 83 -9.00 9.12 12.13
C MET A 83 -9.23 7.65 11.77
N LEU A 84 -10.35 7.08 12.20
CA LEU A 84 -10.71 5.69 11.90
C LEU A 84 -10.92 5.48 10.39
N LEU A 85 -11.66 6.37 9.72
CA LEU A 85 -11.90 6.31 8.28
C LEU A 85 -10.62 6.47 7.45
N GLY A 86 -9.63 7.21 7.97
CA GLY A 86 -8.32 7.36 7.35
C GLY A 86 -7.34 6.21 7.62
N SER A 87 -7.67 5.25 8.50
CA SER A 87 -6.72 4.23 8.99
C SER A 87 -6.26 3.20 7.95
N GLY A 88 -6.82 3.20 6.73
CA GLY A 88 -6.30 2.45 5.56
C GLY A 88 -6.40 0.93 5.63
N ARG A 89 -6.71 0.35 6.79
CA ARG A 89 -6.74 -1.10 7.02
C ARG A 89 -8.08 -1.76 6.70
N ILE A 90 -9.17 -1.00 6.74
CA ILE A 90 -10.51 -1.45 6.33
C ILE A 90 -11.23 -0.31 5.65
N ALA A 91 -11.78 -0.59 4.47
CA ALA A 91 -12.72 0.27 3.74
C ALA A 91 -12.46 1.77 3.99
N PRO A 92 -11.24 2.26 3.68
CA PRO A 92 -10.91 3.65 3.89
C PRO A 92 -11.88 4.51 3.11
N ASP A 93 -12.39 5.55 3.76
CA ASP A 93 -13.28 6.54 3.15
C ASP A 93 -12.68 7.91 3.44
N LEU A 94 -11.55 8.18 2.77
CA LEU A 94 -10.81 9.43 2.87
C LEU A 94 -11.69 10.64 2.51
N PRO A 95 -12.55 10.60 1.45
CA PRO A 95 -13.43 11.71 1.14
C PRO A 95 -14.38 12.05 2.30
N ARG A 96 -14.99 11.05 2.94
CA ARG A 96 -15.83 11.27 4.12
C ARG A 96 -15.03 11.77 5.32
N ALA A 97 -13.83 11.23 5.54
CA ALA A 97 -12.95 11.70 6.59
C ALA A 97 -12.62 13.20 6.41
N GLN A 98 -12.31 13.62 5.18
CA GLN A 98 -12.05 15.01 4.83
C GLN A 98 -13.24 15.92 5.17
N GLN A 99 -14.45 15.51 4.79
CA GLN A 99 -15.68 16.28 5.08
C GLN A 99 -15.89 16.50 6.58
N ILE A 100 -15.63 15.46 7.39
CA ILE A 100 -15.73 15.56 8.85
C ILE A 100 -14.68 16.55 9.39
N LEU A 101 -13.43 16.47 8.93
CA LEU A 101 -12.37 17.38 9.35
C LEU A 101 -12.67 18.83 8.94
N ASP A 102 -13.17 19.05 7.72
CA ASP A 102 -13.58 20.36 7.25
C ASP A 102 -14.71 20.96 8.08
N SER A 103 -15.69 20.14 8.50
CA SER A 103 -16.74 20.61 9.42
C SER A 103 -16.20 20.99 10.80
N LEU A 104 -15.22 20.24 11.30
CA LEU A 104 -14.60 20.49 12.60
C LEU A 104 -13.73 21.75 12.59
N LEU A 105 -13.04 22.01 11.47
CA LEU A 105 -12.26 23.23 11.23
C LEU A 105 -13.14 24.49 11.09
N LYS A 106 -14.38 24.33 10.61
CA LYS A 106 -15.36 25.42 10.48
C LYS A 106 -16.21 25.63 11.75
N SER A 107 -16.11 24.73 12.73
CA SER A 107 -16.88 24.80 13.97
C SER A 107 -16.45 26.01 14.81
N VAL A 108 -17.43 26.72 15.36
CA VAL A 108 -17.25 27.87 16.27
C VAL A 108 -17.34 27.42 17.74
N GLU A 109 -17.59 26.13 17.99
CA GLU A 109 -17.71 25.60 19.34
C GLU A 109 -16.36 25.68 20.09
N PRO A 110 -16.32 26.15 21.34
CA PRO A 110 -15.07 26.24 22.11
C PRO A 110 -14.41 24.88 22.36
N SER A 111 -15.20 23.81 22.48
CA SER A 111 -14.64 22.46 22.66
C SER A 111 -13.92 21.96 21.40
N ALA A 112 -14.37 22.37 20.20
CA ALA A 112 -13.77 22.04 18.92
C ALA A 112 -12.43 22.76 18.71
N ALA A 113 -12.27 23.98 19.24
CA ALA A 113 -11.06 24.80 19.08
C ALA A 113 -9.78 24.05 19.49
N SER A 114 -9.85 23.25 20.55
CA SER A 114 -8.72 22.43 21.03
C SER A 114 -8.26 21.36 20.04
N PHE A 115 -9.15 20.90 19.16
CA PHE A 115 -8.90 19.83 18.19
C PHE A 115 -8.56 20.35 16.78
N GLN A 116 -8.84 21.61 16.48
CA GLN A 116 -8.59 22.21 15.16
C GLN A 116 -7.14 22.08 14.67
N PRO A 117 -6.08 22.23 15.52
CA PRO A 117 -4.70 22.04 15.06
C PRO A 117 -4.43 20.62 14.54
N ILE A 118 -4.95 19.59 15.24
CA ILE A 118 -4.82 18.19 14.83
C ILE A 118 -5.63 17.95 13.55
N ALA A 119 -6.86 18.49 13.49
CA ALA A 119 -7.72 18.34 12.34
C ALA A 119 -7.12 18.95 11.07
N ARG A 120 -6.42 20.09 11.17
CA ARG A 120 -5.74 20.74 10.04
C ARG A 120 -4.63 19.86 9.48
N VAL A 121 -3.76 19.34 10.34
CA VAL A 121 -2.66 18.45 9.91
C VAL A 121 -3.21 17.17 9.26
N LEU A 122 -4.28 16.59 9.81
CA LEU A 122 -4.93 15.42 9.23
C LEU A 122 -5.57 15.73 7.87
N ALA A 123 -6.25 16.87 7.74
CA ALA A 123 -6.90 17.30 6.51
C ALA A 123 -5.88 17.51 5.38
N ASP A 124 -4.72 18.12 5.69
CA ASP A 124 -3.62 18.27 4.73
C ASP A 124 -3.09 16.90 4.29
N ASN A 125 -2.87 15.99 5.25
CA ASN A 125 -2.39 14.63 4.97
C ASN A 125 -3.37 13.83 4.10
N TYR A 126 -4.67 13.92 4.39
CA TYR A 126 -5.70 13.19 3.65
C TYR A 126 -5.90 13.77 2.25
N ALA A 127 -5.81 15.09 2.08
CA ALA A 127 -5.80 15.71 0.76
C ALA A 127 -4.62 15.24 -0.10
N GLU A 128 -3.42 15.12 0.46
CA GLU A 128 -2.26 14.57 -0.26
C GLU A 128 -2.45 13.09 -0.61
N ARG A 129 -2.99 12.29 0.31
CA ARG A 129 -3.29 10.87 0.03
C ARG A 129 -4.30 10.71 -1.12
N LEU A 130 -5.35 11.54 -1.18
CA LEU A 130 -6.31 11.53 -2.28
C LEU A 130 -5.64 11.86 -3.63
N LYS A 131 -4.71 12.83 -3.65
CA LYS A 131 -3.94 13.15 -4.87
C LYS A 131 -3.07 11.97 -5.30
N LEU A 132 -2.43 11.29 -4.35
CA LEU A 132 -1.60 10.11 -4.62
C LEU A 132 -2.45 8.94 -5.13
N GLU A 133 -3.59 8.65 -4.53
CA GLU A 133 -4.53 7.63 -4.99
C GLU A 133 -4.96 7.89 -6.45
N ALA A 134 -5.27 9.14 -6.80
CA ALA A 134 -5.60 9.54 -8.17
C ALA A 134 -4.40 9.42 -9.15
N GLN A 135 -3.15 9.56 -8.68
CA GLN A 135 -1.97 9.33 -9.50
C GLN A 135 -1.72 7.84 -9.73
N VAL A 136 -1.86 7.02 -8.70
CA VAL A 136 -1.71 5.56 -8.78
C VAL A 136 -2.74 4.97 -9.74
N GLU A 137 -4.00 5.40 -9.64
CA GLU A 137 -5.06 4.94 -10.55
C GLU A 137 -4.72 5.26 -12.02
N ARG A 138 -4.29 6.50 -12.31
CA ARG A 138 -3.86 6.89 -13.66
C ARG A 138 -2.68 6.07 -14.16
N GLN A 139 -1.67 5.86 -13.33
CA GLN A 139 -0.51 5.02 -13.70
C GLN A 139 -0.92 3.58 -13.97
N SER A 140 -1.84 3.03 -13.18
CA SER A 140 -2.35 1.67 -13.38
C SER A 140 -3.07 1.51 -14.73
N GLN A 141 -3.80 2.53 -15.17
CA GLN A 141 -4.48 2.55 -16.48
C GLN A 141 -3.46 2.60 -17.61
N LEU A 142 -2.47 3.50 -17.53
CA LEU A 142 -1.39 3.59 -18.51
C LEU A 142 -0.60 2.27 -18.61
N ALA A 143 -0.33 1.61 -17.49
CA ALA A 143 0.37 0.33 -17.47
C ALA A 143 -0.44 -0.78 -18.17
N LYS A 144 -1.76 -0.85 -17.94
CA LYS A 144 -2.65 -1.81 -18.63
C LYS A 144 -2.70 -1.57 -20.13
N GLU A 145 -2.78 -0.31 -20.55
CA GLU A 145 -2.75 0.06 -21.98
C GLU A 145 -1.41 -0.29 -22.63
N ALA A 146 -0.29 -0.02 -21.96
CA ALA A 146 1.04 -0.38 -22.44
C ALA A 146 1.18 -1.90 -22.58
N GLN A 147 0.71 -2.67 -21.60
CA GLN A 147 0.70 -4.13 -21.65
C GLN A 147 -0.12 -4.65 -22.84
N ARG A 148 -1.29 -4.07 -23.11
CA ARG A 148 -2.10 -4.43 -24.27
C ARG A 148 -1.38 -4.15 -25.58
N ARG A 149 -0.77 -2.97 -25.73
CA ARG A 149 0.04 -2.64 -26.93
C ARG A 149 1.21 -3.60 -27.10
N GLN A 150 1.87 -4.00 -26.01
CA GLN A 150 2.94 -4.98 -26.05
C GLN A 150 2.45 -6.34 -26.55
N GLN A 151 1.29 -6.81 -26.09
CA GLN A 151 0.67 -8.05 -26.58
C GLN A 151 0.34 -7.96 -28.08
N GLU A 152 -0.28 -6.86 -28.51
CA GLU A 152 -0.61 -6.64 -29.94
C GLU A 152 0.66 -6.59 -30.82
N LEU A 153 1.76 -6.03 -30.33
CA LEU A 153 3.05 -6.03 -31.03
C LEU A 153 3.67 -7.43 -31.07
N GLN A 154 3.58 -8.20 -29.98
CA GLN A 154 4.08 -9.57 -29.92
C GLN A 154 3.34 -10.47 -30.92
N GLU A 155 2.01 -10.38 -30.99
CA GLU A 155 1.19 -11.13 -31.95
C GLU A 155 1.59 -10.81 -33.40
N LYS A 156 1.89 -9.55 -33.71
CA LYS A 156 2.38 -9.15 -35.04
C LYS A 156 3.76 -9.71 -35.35
N LEU A 157 4.68 -9.68 -34.39
CA LEU A 157 6.02 -10.25 -34.55
C LEU A 157 5.95 -11.76 -34.78
N ASP A 158 5.13 -12.47 -34.00
CA ASP A 158 4.92 -13.90 -34.15
C ASP A 158 4.27 -14.23 -35.51
N GLY A 159 3.32 -13.40 -35.96
CA GLY A 159 2.73 -13.48 -37.29
C GLY A 159 3.78 -13.32 -38.41
N LEU A 160 4.67 -12.33 -38.30
CA LEU A 160 5.76 -12.11 -39.26
C LEU A 160 6.77 -13.28 -39.25
N ALA A 161 7.15 -13.78 -38.07
CA ALA A 161 8.04 -14.93 -37.94
C ALA A 161 7.42 -16.21 -38.54
N GLY A 162 6.10 -16.38 -38.42
CA GLY A 162 5.36 -17.45 -39.08
C GLY A 162 5.43 -17.37 -40.60
N ILE A 163 5.25 -16.16 -41.16
CA ILE A 163 5.38 -15.92 -42.60
C ILE A 163 6.81 -16.24 -43.07
N GLU A 164 7.84 -15.76 -42.38
CA GLU A 164 9.25 -16.02 -42.73
C GLU A 164 9.55 -17.53 -42.81
N ARG A 165 9.06 -18.29 -41.82
CA ARG A 165 9.23 -19.76 -41.78
C ARG A 165 8.51 -20.45 -42.94
N SER A 166 7.33 -19.97 -43.33
CA SER A 166 6.59 -20.51 -44.49
C SER A 166 7.24 -20.21 -45.83
N LEU A 167 7.93 -19.06 -45.95
CA LEU A 167 8.63 -18.66 -47.18
C LEU A 167 9.96 -19.40 -47.36
N THR A 168 10.68 -19.69 -46.27
CA THR A 168 11.91 -20.48 -46.30
C THR A 168 11.64 -21.98 -46.52
N VAL A 169 10.53 -22.50 -45.99
CA VAL A 169 10.05 -23.86 -46.26
C VAL A 169 9.19 -23.88 -47.53
N ARG A 170 9.78 -23.57 -48.70
CA ARG A 170 9.09 -23.73 -49.99
C ARG A 170 8.74 -25.21 -50.19
N PRO A 171 7.52 -25.58 -50.65
CA PRO A 171 7.10 -26.98 -50.74
C PRO A 171 8.06 -27.75 -51.65
N ARG A 172 8.67 -28.83 -51.13
CA ARG A 172 9.23 -29.88 -51.99
C ARG A 172 8.09 -30.30 -52.91
N GLN A 173 8.21 -29.95 -54.19
CA GLN A 173 7.28 -30.38 -55.23
C GLN A 173 7.00 -31.86 -55.00
N GLN A 174 5.73 -32.18 -54.72
CA GLN A 174 5.22 -33.54 -54.84
C GLN A 174 5.57 -33.97 -56.26
N ARG A 175 6.55 -34.86 -56.38
CA ARG A 175 6.91 -35.50 -57.64
C ARG A 175 5.67 -36.28 -58.06
N LEU A 176 4.93 -35.80 -59.06
CA LEU A 176 3.81 -36.57 -59.61
C LEU A 176 4.37 -37.93 -60.10
N PRO A 177 3.73 -39.06 -59.76
CA PRO A 177 4.19 -40.36 -60.23
C PRO A 177 4.10 -40.38 -61.76
N ALA A 178 5.25 -40.66 -62.39
CA ALA A 178 5.38 -40.77 -63.84
C ALA A 178 4.36 -41.79 -64.38
N GLY A 179 3.57 -41.35 -65.37
CA GLY A 179 2.64 -42.20 -66.09
C GLY A 179 3.34 -43.44 -66.62
N LYS A 180 2.81 -44.61 -66.25
CA LYS A 180 3.25 -45.89 -66.80
C LYS A 180 2.73 -45.97 -68.24
N GLY A 181 3.65 -45.88 -69.18
CA GLY A 181 3.38 -45.99 -70.60
C GLY A 181 2.74 -47.32 -70.97
N GLU A 182 1.81 -47.18 -71.91
CA GLU A 182 1.16 -48.18 -72.73
C GLU A 182 2.19 -49.09 -73.43
N GLY A 183 1.96 -50.40 -73.42
CA GLY A 183 2.75 -51.42 -74.11
C GLY A 183 1.88 -52.61 -74.45
N ARG A 184 1.43 -52.63 -75.70
CA ARG A 184 0.73 -53.71 -76.41
C ARG A 184 1.56 -54.99 -76.49
#